data_AF-A0A7W0R1D2-F1
#
_entry.id   AF-A0A7W0R1D2-F1
#
_cell.length_a   1.000
_cell.length_b   1.000
_cell.length_c   1.000
_cell.angle_alpha   90.00
_cell.angle_beta   90.00
_cell.angle_gamma   90.00
#
_symmetry.space_group_name_H-M   'P 1'
#
loop_
_entity.id
_entity.type
_entity.pdbx_description
1 polymer ?
#
loop_
_entity_poly.entity_id
_entity_poly.type
_entity_poly.pdbx_seq_one_letter_code
_entity_poly.pdbx_strand_id
1 'polypeptide(L)' 'LAARRTPAPPIEPRRHVVVAGETIESIARRELGASEAWWLIADANPRLFPLDLRPGLVLDVPTGRPAVERSRRF' A
#
# COMPACT_ATOMS: atom_id res chain seq x y z
N LEU A 1 -7.61 34.44 15.57
CA LEU A 1 -7.95 33.02 15.75
C LEU A 1 -7.02 32.18 14.88
N ALA A 2 -5.94 31.65 15.44
CA ALA A 2 -5.09 30.70 14.74
C ALA A 2 -5.80 29.35 14.71
N ALA A 3 -6.21 28.89 13.52
CA ALA A 3 -6.74 27.55 13.34
C ALA A 3 -5.63 26.55 13.74
N ARG A 4 -5.84 25.81 14.84
CA ARG A 4 -4.97 24.69 15.18
C ARG A 4 -5.11 23.68 14.06
N ARG A 5 -4.09 23.55 13.21
CA ARG A 5 -3.96 22.38 12.35
C ARG A 5 -3.66 21.22 13.30
N THR A 6 -4.67 20.43 13.61
CA THR A 6 -4.42 19.11 14.21
C THR A 6 -3.53 18.37 13.22
N PRO A 7 -2.33 17.91 13.60
CA PRO A 7 -1.55 17.07 12.71
C PRO A 7 -2.43 15.85 12.38
N ALA A 8 -2.54 15.54 11.08
CA ALA A 8 -3.13 14.28 10.68
C ALA A 8 -2.40 13.17 11.45
N PRO A 9 -3.12 12.16 11.98
CA PRO A 9 -2.47 11.04 12.64
C PRO A 9 -1.39 10.50 11.70
N PRO A 10 -0.21 10.12 12.21
CA PRO A 10 0.83 9.53 11.38
C PRO A 10 0.20 8.41 10.55
N ILE A 11 0.46 8.43 9.25
CA ILE A 11 0.08 7.34 8.35
C ILE A 11 0.89 6.12 8.79
N GLU A 12 0.34 5.35 9.74
CA GLU A 12 0.97 4.12 10.16
C GLU A 12 0.74 3.09 9.06
N PRO A 13 1.81 2.58 8.40
CA PRO A 13 1.63 1.54 7.40
C PRO A 13 0.97 0.34 8.06
N ARG A 14 -0.13 -0.13 7.45
CA ARG A 14 -0.77 -1.36 7.87
C ARG A 14 0.11 -2.50 7.39
N ARG A 15 0.52 -3.37 8.30
CA ARG A 15 1.27 -4.58 7.91
C ARG A 15 0.30 -5.64 7.41
N HIS A 16 0.61 -6.18 6.24
CA HIS A 16 -0.11 -7.30 5.63
C HIS A 16 0.83 -8.50 5.56
N VAL A 17 0.41 -9.65 6.10
CA VAL A 17 1.14 -10.91 5.99
C VAL A 17 0.61 -11.67 4.78
N VAL A 18 1.45 -11.87 3.78
CA VAL A 18 1.12 -12.58 2.55
C VAL A 18 0.70 -14.01 2.89
N VAL A 19 -0.41 -14.48 2.31
CA VAL A 19 -0.84 -15.88 2.38
C VAL A 19 -0.70 -16.58 1.03
N ALA A 20 -0.85 -17.90 1.04
CA ALA A 20 -0.70 -18.72 -0.17
C ALA A 20 -1.69 -18.30 -1.26
N GLY A 21 -1.14 -18.05 -2.46
CA GLY A 21 -1.92 -17.70 -3.66
C GLY A 21 -2.25 -16.21 -3.81
N GLU A 22 -1.82 -15.35 -2.90
CA GLU A 22 -1.95 -13.90 -3.08
C GLU A 22 -0.97 -13.35 -4.11
N THR A 23 -1.41 -12.34 -4.85
CA THR A 23 -0.56 -11.49 -5.69
C THR A 23 -0.56 -10.06 -5.11
N ILE A 24 0.41 -9.23 -5.53
CA ILE A 24 0.45 -7.84 -5.04
C ILE A 24 -0.82 -7.06 -5.43
N GLU A 25 -1.41 -7.38 -6.58
CA GLU A 25 -2.67 -6.82 -7.07
C GLU A 25 -3.87 -7.30 -6.26
N SER A 26 -3.93 -8.57 -5.83
CA SER A 26 -5.02 -9.04 -4.96
C SER A 26 -4.95 -8.38 -3.59
N ILE A 27 -3.75 -8.19 -3.05
CA ILE A 27 -3.52 -7.49 -1.80
C ILE A 27 -3.91 -6.01 -1.95
N ALA A 28 -3.51 -5.35 -3.05
CA ALA A 28 -3.88 -3.97 -3.34
C ALA A 28 -5.40 -3.80 -3.47
N ARG A 29 -6.09 -4.70 -4.17
CA ARG A 29 -7.56 -4.67 -4.24
C ARG A 29 -8.19 -4.79 -2.85
N ARG A 30 -7.66 -5.67 -1.99
CA ARG A 30 -8.20 -5.91 -0.65
C ARG A 30 -7.93 -4.76 0.32
N GLU A 31 -6.71 -4.23 0.32
CA GLU A 31 -6.26 -3.25 1.32
C GLU A 31 -6.42 -1.79 0.85
N LEU A 32 -6.31 -1.55 -0.45
CA LEU A 32 -6.36 -0.22 -1.07
C LEU A 32 -7.61 0.00 -1.94
N GLY A 33 -8.43 -1.04 -2.14
CA GLY A 33 -9.70 -0.98 -2.88
C GLY A 33 -9.57 -1.10 -4.41
N ALA A 34 -8.35 -1.10 -4.96
CA ALA A 34 -8.10 -1.21 -6.40
C ALA A 34 -6.87 -2.08 -6.69
N SER A 35 -6.98 -2.99 -7.66
CA SER A 35 -5.86 -3.86 -8.05
C SER A 35 -4.71 -3.05 -8.65
N GLU A 36 -5.04 -1.99 -9.37
CA GLU A 36 -4.16 -1.04 -10.03
C GLU A 36 -3.33 -0.20 -9.04
N ALA A 37 -3.70 -0.21 -7.76
CA ALA A 37 -2.97 0.45 -6.69
C ALA A 37 -1.75 -0.35 -6.20
N TRP A 38 -1.44 -1.51 -6.79
CA TRP A 38 -0.32 -2.37 -6.41
C TRP A 38 1.03 -1.65 -6.32
N TRP A 39 1.24 -0.63 -7.16
CA TRP A 39 2.49 0.13 -7.18
C TRP A 39 2.75 0.90 -5.88
N LEU A 40 1.71 1.25 -5.12
CA LEU A 40 1.85 1.88 -3.80
C LEU A 40 2.46 0.91 -2.78
N ILE A 41 2.08 -0.36 -2.87
CA ILE A 41 2.66 -1.42 -2.04
C ILE A 41 4.10 -1.66 -2.49
N ALA A 42 4.38 -1.70 -3.79
CA ALA A 42 5.74 -1.86 -4.29
C ALA A 42 6.67 -0.70 -3.86
N ASP A 43 6.20 0.55 -3.96
CA ASP A 43 6.94 1.76 -3.57
C ASP A 43 7.22 1.80 -2.06
N ALA A 44 6.29 1.31 -1.24
CA ALA A 44 6.49 1.15 0.21
C ALA A 44 7.50 0.03 0.56
N ASN A 45 7.76 -0.91 -0.36
CA ASN A 45 8.59 -2.09 -0.12
C ASN A 45 9.73 -2.23 -1.15
N PRO A 46 10.59 -1.20 -1.36
CA PRO A 46 11.55 -1.18 -2.46
C PRO A 46 12.64 -2.27 -2.37
N ARG A 47 12.92 -2.76 -1.15
CA ARG A 47 13.90 -3.83 -0.90
C ARG A 47 13.41 -5.21 -1.32
N LEU A 48 12.11 -5.38 -1.55
CA LEU A 48 11.52 -6.65 -1.93
C LEU A 48 11.40 -6.82 -3.46
N PHE A 49 11.79 -5.80 -4.25
CA PHE A 49 11.70 -5.86 -5.71
C PHE A 49 12.91 -6.56 -6.35
N PRO A 50 12.73 -7.42 -7.38
CA PRO A 50 11.46 -7.84 -8.00
C PRO A 50 10.71 -8.85 -7.12
N LEU A 51 9.44 -8.56 -6.84
CA LEU A 51 8.67 -9.19 -5.75
C LEU A 51 8.45 -10.69 -5.94
N ASP A 52 9.17 -11.49 -5.16
CA ASP A 52 8.87 -12.91 -4.90
C ASP A 52 7.97 -13.00 -3.65
N LEU A 53 6.67 -12.80 -3.84
CA LEU A 53 5.68 -12.82 -2.76
C LEU A 53 5.48 -14.26 -2.23
N ARG A 54 6.21 -14.58 -1.16
CA ARG A 54 6.10 -15.85 -0.45
C ARG A 54 5.14 -15.76 0.74
N PRO A 55 4.35 -16.81 1.04
CA PRO A 55 3.56 -16.85 2.26
C PRO A 55 4.40 -16.57 3.50
N GLY A 56 3.87 -15.75 4.40
CA GLY A 56 4.57 -15.27 5.61
C GLY A 56 5.40 -14.00 5.41
N LEU A 57 5.60 -13.53 4.17
CA LEU A 57 6.22 -12.23 3.91
C LEU A 57 5.35 -11.11 4.47
N VAL A 58 5.96 -10.12 5.09
CA VAL A 58 5.26 -8.94 5.61
C VAL A 58 5.45 -7.78 4.64
N LEU A 59 4.35 -7.20 4.19
CA LEU A 59 4.32 -6.01 3.36
C LEU A 59 3.83 -4.81 4.17
N ASP A 60 4.52 -3.69 4.02
CA ASP A 60 4.00 -2.40 4.45
C ASP A 60 2.96 -1.90 3.43
N VAL A 61 1.73 -1.68 3.90
CA VAL A 61 0.63 -1.16 3.09
C VAL A 61 0.31 0.27 3.53
N PRO A 62 0.46 1.27 2.66
CA PRO A 62 0.23 2.66 3.03
C PRO A 62 -1.25 2.92 3.39
N THR A 63 -1.50 3.57 4.53
CA THR A 63 -2.86 3.92 5.00
C THR A 63 -3.17 5.38 4.69
N GLY A 64 -3.58 5.66 3.46
CA GLY A 64 -3.96 7.01 3.06
C GLY A 64 -4.19 7.12 1.56
N ARG A 65 -4.95 8.13 1.14
CA ARG A 65 -5.01 8.46 -0.28
C ARG A 65 -3.60 8.90 -0.70
N PRO A 66 -3.00 8.28 -1.73
CA PRO A 66 -1.71 8.73 -2.21
C PRO A 66 -1.81 10.19 -2.66
N ALA A 67 -0.82 11.00 -2.34
CA ALA A 67 -0.74 12.39 -2.81
C ALA A 67 -0.65 12.48 -4.35
N VAL A 68 -0.29 11.37 -4.99
CA VAL A 68 -0.23 11.21 -6.44
C VAL A 68 -1.20 10.12 -6.86
N GLU A 69 -2.37 10.50 -7.35
CA GLU A 69 -3.28 9.57 -8.02
C GLU A 69 -2.79 9.38 -9.45
N ARG A 70 -2.02 8.32 -9.71
CA ARG A 70 -1.78 7.86 -11.08
C ARG A 70 -2.93 6.93 -11.48
N SER A 71 -4.06 7.51 -11.89
CA SER A 71 -5.12 6.79 -12.59
C SER A 71 -4.58 6.40 -13.98
N ARG A 72 -3.73 5.36 -14.04
CA ARG A 72 -3.32 4.77 -15.33
C ARG A 72 -4.53 4.06 -15.92
N ARG A 73 -5.33 4.78 -16.70
CA ARG A 73 -6.16 4.19 -17.75
C ARG A 73 -5.23 3.86 -18.92
N PHE A 74 -5.15 2.58 -19.25
CA PHE A 74 -4.63 2.13 -20.54
C PHE A 74 -5.79 2.03 -21.53
#